data_AF-A0A9X0WE20-F1
#
_entry.id   AF-A0A9X0WE20-F1
#
_cell.length_a   1.000
_cell.length_b   1.000
_cell.length_c   1.000
_cell.angle_alpha   90.00
_cell.angle_beta   90.00
_cell.angle_gamma   90.00
#
_symmetry.space_group_name_H-M   'P 1'
#
loop_
_entity.id
_entity.type
_entity.pdbx_description
1 polymer ?
#
loop_
_entity_poly.entity_id
_entity_poly.type
_entity_poly.pdbx_seq_one_letter_code
_entity_poly.pdbx_strand_id
1 'polypeptide(L)'
;MPPNVNFSARMINTLAKRLDASSYLEIGVLRGKTFLGVDIGRKHAVDVIKQFDIPEYSRDSRFFQCSSDEYFVSADDKPIYDIVFIDGLHTFEQSFRDLSNSLIYTHNRSVIILDDTIPNDVYSSLRNSKQALKYRKEETGGSDLSWHGDVYKTVFLIHDFYATLNYKTIVGAWNPQTLIWRSANGHRTPRFNSLEKIERLSYFDFLEHKDILRTDTEQRAIEVCVEEIGP
;
A
#
# COMPACT_ATOMS: atom_id res chain seq x y z
N MET A 1 24.27 8.03 1.59
CA MET A 1 22.89 8.00 1.06
C MET A 1 22.68 9.27 0.23
N PRO A 2 22.03 9.20 -0.96
CA PRO A 2 21.58 10.42 -1.61
C PRO A 2 20.53 11.10 -0.71
N PRO A 3 20.60 12.42 -0.49
CA PRO A 3 19.84 13.11 0.55
C PRO A 3 18.32 13.23 0.32
N ASN A 4 17.78 12.71 -0.79
CA ASN A 4 16.42 13.04 -1.25
C ASN A 4 15.43 11.86 -1.41
N VAL A 5 15.80 10.63 -1.04
CA VAL A 5 14.90 9.45 -1.20
C VAL A 5 14.14 9.20 0.10
N ASN A 6 12.80 9.22 0.07
CA ASN A 6 11.99 8.88 1.24
C ASN A 6 12.00 7.37 1.52
N PHE A 7 11.47 6.95 2.66
CA PHE A 7 11.46 5.55 3.07
C PHE A 7 10.77 4.63 2.05
N SER A 8 9.57 4.99 1.60
CA SER A 8 8.80 4.20 0.62
C SER A 8 9.60 4.00 -0.67
N ALA A 9 10.16 5.07 -1.24
CA ALA A 9 10.97 4.99 -2.45
C ALA A 9 12.24 4.15 -2.24
N ARG A 10 12.88 4.22 -1.06
CA ARG A 10 14.03 3.36 -0.74
C ARG A 10 13.64 1.88 -0.76
N MET A 11 12.56 1.52 -0.09
CA MET A 11 12.08 0.14 -0.02
C MET A 11 11.69 -0.36 -1.41
N ILE A 12 10.93 0.44 -2.17
CA ILE A 12 10.54 0.13 -3.56
C ILE A 12 11.77 -0.08 -4.43
N ASN A 13 12.80 0.78 -4.33
CA ASN A 13 14.04 0.62 -5.09
C ASN A 13 14.84 -0.64 -4.69
N THR A 14 14.80 -1.03 -3.41
CA THR A 14 15.37 -2.31 -2.96
C THR A 14 14.65 -3.49 -3.61
N LEU A 15 13.32 -3.50 -3.58
CA LEU A 15 12.51 -4.53 -4.25
C LEU A 15 12.76 -4.54 -5.75
N ALA A 16 12.80 -3.37 -6.39
CA ALA A 16 13.02 -3.22 -7.83
C ALA A 16 14.32 -3.89 -8.28
N LYS A 17 15.41 -3.66 -7.55
CA LYS A 17 16.71 -4.29 -7.82
C LYS A 17 16.70 -5.80 -7.59
N ARG A 18 15.96 -6.28 -6.59
CA ARG A 18 15.89 -7.70 -6.24
C ARG A 18 15.00 -8.50 -7.19
N LEU A 19 14.00 -7.85 -7.79
CA LEU A 19 13.01 -8.47 -8.68
C LEU A 19 13.27 -8.21 -10.17
N ASP A 20 14.29 -7.40 -10.49
CA ASP A 20 14.54 -6.87 -11.84
C ASP A 20 13.33 -6.11 -12.41
N ALA A 21 12.69 -5.31 -11.56
CA ALA A 21 11.46 -4.60 -11.88
C ALA A 21 11.71 -3.47 -12.89
N SER A 22 10.86 -3.42 -13.92
CA SER A 22 10.93 -2.45 -15.02
C SER A 22 9.70 -1.55 -15.10
N SER A 23 8.63 -1.89 -14.37
CA SER A 23 7.33 -1.23 -14.41
C SER A 23 6.74 -1.00 -13.00
N TYR A 24 6.22 0.21 -12.77
CA TYR A 24 5.71 0.65 -11.48
C TYR A 24 4.40 1.43 -11.59
N LEU A 25 3.45 1.16 -10.69
CA LEU A 25 2.21 1.93 -10.53
C LEU A 25 2.17 2.53 -9.11
N GLU A 26 1.89 3.82 -9.00
CA GLU A 26 1.60 4.51 -7.74
C GLU A 26 0.18 5.06 -7.77
N ILE A 27 -0.64 4.64 -6.81
CA ILE A 27 -2.00 5.15 -6.59
C ILE A 27 -1.97 6.05 -5.36
N GLY A 28 -2.36 7.32 -5.52
CA GLY A 28 -2.21 8.33 -4.48
C GLY A 28 -0.77 8.81 -4.41
N VAL A 29 -0.49 9.91 -5.11
CA VAL A 29 0.89 10.34 -5.39
C VAL A 29 1.20 11.67 -4.69
N LEU A 30 0.17 12.45 -4.38
CA LEU A 30 0.25 13.74 -3.72
C LEU A 30 1.27 14.66 -4.42
N ARG A 31 2.42 14.94 -3.79
CA ARG A 31 3.49 15.82 -4.31
C ARG A 31 4.60 15.05 -5.04
N GLY A 32 4.40 13.76 -5.34
CA GLY A 32 5.34 12.95 -6.11
C GLY A 32 6.62 12.55 -5.37
N LYS A 33 6.68 12.69 -4.04
CA LYS A 33 7.92 12.42 -3.28
C LYS A 33 8.38 10.98 -3.43
N THR A 34 7.46 10.02 -3.31
CA THR A 34 7.76 8.59 -3.53
C THR A 34 8.00 8.35 -5.01
N PHE A 35 7.03 8.70 -5.86
CA PHE A 35 7.09 8.50 -7.31
C PHE A 35 8.40 8.96 -7.96
N LEU A 36 8.87 10.18 -7.64
CA LEU A 36 10.09 10.74 -8.21
C LEU A 36 11.36 10.09 -7.64
N GLY A 37 11.29 9.55 -6.41
CA GLY A 37 12.40 8.83 -5.78
C GLY A 37 12.57 7.38 -6.25
N VAL A 38 11.55 6.80 -6.89
CA VAL A 38 11.60 5.45 -7.45
C VAL A 38 12.39 5.42 -8.76
N ASP A 39 13.41 4.56 -8.83
CA ASP A 39 14.34 4.40 -9.95
C ASP A 39 13.93 3.22 -10.83
N ILE A 40 12.78 3.39 -11.51
CA ILE A 40 12.21 2.43 -12.47
C ILE A 40 11.88 3.21 -13.74
N GLY A 41 12.14 2.62 -14.92
CA GLY A 41 12.02 3.29 -16.21
C GLY A 41 10.58 3.63 -16.61
N ARG A 42 9.66 2.67 -16.49
CA ARG A 42 8.24 2.85 -16.80
C ARG A 42 7.43 3.01 -15.51
N LYS A 43 6.89 4.20 -15.26
CA LYS A 43 6.14 4.49 -14.03
C LYS A 43 4.83 5.22 -14.29
N HIS A 44 3.74 4.74 -13.74
CA HIS A 44 2.44 5.38 -13.85
C HIS A 44 2.01 5.94 -12.48
N ALA A 45 1.69 7.23 -12.45
CA ALA A 45 1.18 7.95 -11.29
C ALA A 45 -0.32 8.18 -11.46
N VAL A 46 -1.14 7.81 -10.48
CA VAL A 46 -2.60 8.01 -10.49
C VAL A 46 -3.01 8.82 -9.28
N ASP A 47 -3.57 10.01 -9.51
CA ASP A 47 -4.07 10.88 -8.44
C ASP A 47 -5.11 11.86 -9.00
N VAL A 48 -6.11 12.21 -8.20
CA VAL A 48 -7.15 13.17 -8.57
C VAL A 48 -6.61 14.59 -8.78
N ILE A 49 -5.47 14.94 -8.15
CA ILE A 49 -4.85 16.26 -8.24
C ILE A 49 -3.39 16.12 -8.65
N LYS A 50 -3.02 16.72 -9.79
CA LYS A 50 -1.62 16.86 -10.19
C LYS A 50 -0.94 17.99 -9.40
N GLN A 51 0.06 17.67 -8.58
CA GLN A 51 0.83 18.65 -7.79
C GLN A 51 2.33 18.67 -8.09
N PHE A 52 2.79 17.92 -9.09
CA PHE A 52 4.19 17.88 -9.52
C PHE A 52 4.27 17.58 -11.02
N ASP A 53 5.42 17.90 -11.62
CA ASP A 53 5.72 17.55 -13.00
C ASP A 53 6.66 16.36 -13.07
N ILE A 54 6.41 15.50 -14.06
CA ILE A 54 7.31 14.40 -14.40
C ILE A 54 8.46 15.00 -15.22
N PRO A 55 9.73 14.80 -14.82
CA PRO A 55 10.86 15.32 -15.58
C PRO A 55 10.88 14.75 -17.01
N GLU A 56 11.22 15.59 -18.00
CA GLU A 56 11.19 15.24 -19.43
C GLU A 56 12.07 14.03 -19.79
N TYR A 57 13.12 13.75 -19.01
CA TYR A 57 13.99 12.60 -19.22
C TYR A 57 13.40 11.26 -18.73
N SER A 58 12.21 11.27 -18.11
CA SER A 58 11.52 10.06 -17.66
C SER A 58 10.73 9.44 -18.81
N ARG A 59 11.45 8.68 -19.65
CA ARG A 59 11.05 8.30 -21.01
C ARG A 59 9.67 7.62 -21.14
N ASP A 60 9.25 6.86 -20.12
CA ASP A 60 7.97 6.12 -20.14
C ASP A 60 7.07 6.45 -18.93
N SER A 61 7.37 7.51 -18.17
CA SER A 61 6.55 7.87 -17.01
C SER A 61 5.34 8.72 -17.39
N ARG A 62 4.18 8.41 -16.82
CA ARG A 62 2.92 9.12 -17.10
C ARG A 62 2.19 9.46 -15.80
N PHE A 63 1.51 10.60 -15.81
CA PHE A 63 0.60 11.01 -14.75
C PHE A 63 -0.83 10.97 -15.28
N PHE A 64 -1.68 10.20 -14.62
CA PHE A 64 -3.10 10.09 -14.89
C PHE A 64 -3.85 10.89 -13.82
N GLN A 65 -4.38 12.06 -14.23
CA GLN A 65 -5.14 12.91 -13.32
C GLN A 65 -6.59 12.43 -13.21
N CYS A 66 -6.81 11.37 -12.44
CA CYS A 66 -8.11 10.76 -12.22
C CYS A 66 -8.12 9.97 -10.90
N SER A 67 -9.31 9.49 -10.49
CA SER A 67 -9.41 8.49 -9.43
C SER A 67 -8.84 7.14 -9.88
N SER A 68 -8.47 6.28 -8.93
CA SER A 68 -8.05 4.90 -9.26
C SER A 68 -9.17 4.10 -9.93
N ASP A 69 -10.43 4.31 -9.54
CA ASP A 69 -11.59 3.68 -10.18
C ASP A 69 -11.68 4.04 -11.67
N GLU A 70 -11.57 5.33 -12.00
CA GLU A 70 -11.56 5.81 -13.39
C GLU A 70 -10.33 5.30 -14.14
N TYR A 71 -9.17 5.29 -13.48
CA TYR A 71 -7.94 4.76 -14.05
C TYR A 71 -8.13 3.31 -14.50
N PHE A 72 -8.57 2.43 -13.60
CA PHE A 72 -8.69 1.00 -13.90
C PHE A 72 -9.75 0.67 -14.95
N VAL A 73 -10.81 1.48 -15.08
CA VAL A 73 -11.85 1.32 -16.11
C VAL A 73 -11.50 2.01 -17.44
N SER A 74 -10.50 2.90 -17.47
CA SER A 74 -10.15 3.64 -18.68
C SER A 74 -9.75 2.72 -19.84
N ALA A 75 -10.01 3.16 -21.07
CA ALA A 75 -9.59 2.46 -22.28
C ALA A 75 -8.08 2.56 -22.56
N ASP A 76 -7.31 3.25 -21.71
CA ASP A 76 -5.87 3.35 -21.84
C ASP A 76 -5.24 1.96 -21.71
N ASP A 77 -4.32 1.66 -22.61
CA ASP A 77 -3.49 0.46 -22.52
C ASP A 77 -2.62 0.55 -21.25
N LYS A 78 -2.82 -0.40 -20.34
CA LYS A 78 -2.12 -0.49 -19.08
C LYS A 78 -1.14 -1.65 -19.17
N PRO A 79 0.16 -1.42 -18.94
CA PRO A 79 1.10 -2.52 -18.84
C PRO A 79 0.75 -3.38 -17.62
N ILE A 80 1.28 -4.60 -17.62
CA ILE A 80 1.43 -5.36 -16.39
C ILE A 80 2.55 -4.69 -15.57
N TYR A 81 2.34 -4.52 -14.27
CA TYR A 81 3.26 -3.89 -13.33
C TYR A 81 4.06 -4.93 -12.53
N ASP A 82 5.36 -4.68 -12.36
CA ASP A 82 6.22 -5.46 -11.48
C ASP A 82 6.01 -5.03 -10.01
N ILE A 83 5.79 -3.74 -9.78
CA ILE A 83 5.54 -3.18 -8.44
C ILE A 83 4.32 -2.25 -8.48
N VAL A 84 3.39 -2.43 -7.54
CA VAL A 84 2.29 -1.49 -7.31
C VAL A 84 2.38 -0.94 -5.90
N PHE A 85 2.28 0.38 -5.73
CA PHE A 85 2.20 1.05 -4.45
C PHE A 85 0.83 1.73 -4.30
N ILE A 86 0.10 1.35 -3.26
CA ILE A 86 -1.24 1.82 -2.95
C ILE A 86 -1.18 2.71 -1.71
N ASP A 87 -1.35 4.02 -1.93
CA ASP A 87 -1.38 5.10 -0.92
C ASP A 87 -2.47 6.14 -1.27
N GLY A 88 -3.62 5.63 -1.73
CA GLY A 88 -4.76 6.42 -2.19
C GLY A 88 -5.69 6.89 -1.07
N LEU A 89 -6.99 6.70 -1.26
CA LEU A 89 -7.98 7.04 -0.24
C LEU A 89 -7.97 5.99 0.89
N HIS A 90 -7.77 6.43 2.12
CA HIS A 90 -7.64 5.56 3.31
C HIS A 90 -8.98 5.01 3.85
N THR A 91 -9.83 4.52 2.96
CA THR A 91 -11.04 3.77 3.35
C THR A 91 -10.86 2.31 2.97
N PHE A 92 -11.39 1.42 3.80
CA PHE A 92 -11.36 -0.01 3.57
C PHE A 92 -11.89 -0.39 2.17
N GLU A 93 -13.03 0.15 1.77
CA GLU A 93 -13.67 -0.18 0.49
C GLU A 93 -12.81 0.24 -0.70
N GLN A 94 -12.19 1.42 -0.63
CA GLN A 94 -11.32 1.90 -1.71
C GLN A 94 -9.99 1.14 -1.74
N SER A 95 -9.32 0.97 -0.61
CA SER A 95 -8.04 0.23 -0.57
C SER A 95 -8.20 -1.24 -0.99
N PHE A 96 -9.33 -1.87 -0.63
CA PHE A 96 -9.66 -3.22 -1.11
C PHE A 96 -9.93 -3.25 -2.61
N ARG A 97 -10.64 -2.25 -3.15
CA ARG A 97 -10.89 -2.12 -4.60
C ARG A 97 -9.60 -1.88 -5.37
N ASP A 98 -8.73 -1.00 -4.88
CA ASP A 98 -7.43 -0.71 -5.47
C ASP A 98 -6.56 -1.97 -5.50
N LEU A 99 -6.53 -2.75 -4.41
CA LEU A 99 -5.87 -4.07 -4.39
C LEU A 99 -6.47 -4.99 -5.46
N SER A 100 -7.79 -5.15 -5.48
CA SER A 100 -8.49 -6.06 -6.40
C SER A 100 -8.23 -5.73 -7.87
N ASN A 101 -8.28 -4.45 -8.23
CA ASN A 101 -8.01 -4.00 -9.58
C ASN A 101 -6.52 -4.14 -9.93
N SER A 102 -5.62 -3.83 -9.00
CA SER A 102 -4.17 -4.01 -9.19
C SER A 102 -3.78 -5.47 -9.44
N LEU A 103 -4.48 -6.42 -8.83
CA LEU A 103 -4.25 -7.86 -9.04
C LEU A 103 -4.48 -8.31 -10.50
N ILE A 104 -5.24 -7.56 -11.30
CA ILE A 104 -5.47 -7.83 -12.74
C ILE A 104 -4.28 -7.39 -13.59
N TYR A 105 -3.60 -6.32 -13.17
CA TYR A 105 -2.47 -5.72 -13.88
C TYR A 105 -1.13 -6.12 -13.25
N THR A 106 -1.06 -7.32 -12.67
CA THR A 106 0.15 -7.88 -12.07
C THR A 106 0.36 -9.32 -12.53
N HIS A 107 1.61 -9.76 -12.58
CA HIS A 107 1.99 -11.15 -12.86
C HIS A 107 2.38 -11.87 -11.57
N ASN A 108 2.77 -13.15 -11.67
CA ASN A 108 3.09 -13.99 -10.52
C ASN A 108 4.31 -13.52 -9.71
N ARG A 109 5.18 -12.68 -10.30
CA ARG A 109 6.35 -12.12 -9.62
C ARG A 109 6.16 -10.67 -9.20
N SER A 110 4.98 -10.09 -9.41
CA SER A 110 4.71 -8.75 -8.96
C SER A 110 4.57 -8.69 -7.45
N VAL A 111 4.91 -7.54 -6.90
CA VAL A 111 4.61 -7.20 -5.51
C VAL A 111 3.68 -5.99 -5.44
N ILE A 112 2.81 -6.00 -4.43
CA ILE A 112 1.93 -4.88 -4.09
C ILE A 112 2.32 -4.40 -2.70
N ILE A 113 2.48 -3.10 -2.53
CA ILE A 113 2.77 -2.47 -1.25
C ILE A 113 1.55 -1.62 -0.89
N LEU A 114 0.97 -1.88 0.27
CA LEU A 114 -0.15 -1.13 0.82
C LEU A 114 0.33 -0.25 1.98
N ASP A 115 0.20 1.07 1.85
CA ASP A 115 0.58 2.01 2.90
C ASP A 115 -0.47 2.12 4.01
N ASP A 116 -0.08 2.73 5.12
CA ASP A 116 -0.96 3.11 6.23
C ASP A 116 -1.70 1.96 6.93
N THR A 117 -1.08 0.78 6.97
CA THR A 117 -1.74 -0.46 7.47
C THR A 117 -1.75 -0.63 8.99
N ILE A 118 -1.16 0.29 9.75
CA ILE A 118 -1.14 0.29 11.23
C ILE A 118 -1.51 1.68 11.75
N PRO A 119 -2.77 1.90 12.17
CA PRO A 119 -3.14 3.14 12.84
C PRO A 119 -2.36 3.31 14.17
N ASN A 120 -1.84 4.52 14.41
CA ASN A 120 -1.04 4.83 15.59
C ASN A 120 -1.90 5.16 16.83
N ASP A 121 -3.13 5.63 16.62
CA ASP A 121 -4.14 5.87 17.65
C ASP A 121 -5.56 5.64 17.10
N VAL A 122 -6.55 5.69 17.98
CA VAL A 122 -7.96 5.53 17.59
C VAL A 122 -8.40 6.59 16.58
N TYR A 123 -7.83 7.81 16.65
CA TYR A 123 -8.19 8.91 15.78
C TYR A 123 -7.65 8.71 14.36
N SER A 124 -6.43 8.21 14.22
CA SER A 124 -5.79 7.93 12.93
C SER A 124 -6.53 6.84 12.17
N SER A 125 -7.24 5.96 12.89
CA SER A 125 -8.09 4.92 12.30
C SER A 125 -9.43 5.41 11.74
N LEU A 126 -9.80 6.68 11.99
CA LEU A 126 -11.09 7.22 11.54
C LEU A 126 -11.10 7.41 10.03
N ARG A 127 -12.22 7.07 9.39
CA ARG A 127 -12.41 7.15 7.93
C ARG A 127 -12.32 8.57 7.35
N ASN A 128 -12.46 9.61 8.17
CA ASN A 128 -12.41 11.00 7.74
C ASN A 128 -11.23 11.73 8.37
N SER A 129 -10.28 12.17 7.53
CA SER A 129 -9.07 12.85 7.98
C SER A 129 -9.34 14.12 8.81
N LYS A 130 -10.33 14.94 8.43
CA LYS A 130 -10.66 16.16 9.18
C LYS A 130 -11.20 15.84 10.57
N GLN A 131 -12.02 14.80 10.70
CA GLN A 131 -12.51 14.32 11.99
C GLN A 131 -11.38 13.73 12.83
N ALA A 132 -10.50 12.93 12.23
CA ALA A 132 -9.30 12.39 12.88
C ALA A 132 -8.47 13.50 13.55
N LEU A 133 -8.09 14.52 12.78
CA LEU A 133 -7.31 15.64 13.28
C LEU A 133 -8.06 16.47 14.33
N LYS A 134 -9.35 16.72 14.11
CA LYS A 134 -10.19 17.50 15.04
C LYS A 134 -10.29 16.80 16.40
N TYR A 135 -10.73 15.54 16.42
CA TYR A 135 -10.95 14.82 17.66
C TYR A 135 -9.65 14.53 18.41
N ARG A 136 -8.56 14.19 17.70
CA ARG A 136 -7.24 14.07 18.32
C ARG A 136 -6.86 15.35 19.07
N LYS A 137 -6.99 16.50 18.41
CA LYS A 137 -6.64 17.79 19.02
C LYS A 137 -7.55 18.14 20.20
N GLU A 138 -8.86 17.96 20.06
CA GLU A 138 -9.84 18.31 21.11
C GLU A 138 -9.70 17.43 22.35
N GLU A 139 -9.50 16.12 22.19
CA GLU A 139 -9.50 15.16 23.30
C GLU A 139 -8.12 14.96 23.95
N THR A 140 -7.03 15.14 23.19
CA THR A 140 -5.67 14.87 23.68
C THR A 140 -4.75 16.10 23.71
N GLY A 141 -5.14 17.20 23.07
CA GLY A 141 -4.24 18.32 22.81
C GLY A 141 -3.12 18.01 21.80
N GLY A 142 -3.13 16.82 21.19
CA GLY A 142 -2.11 16.37 20.25
C GLY A 142 -2.08 17.17 18.94
N SER A 143 -0.87 17.30 18.38
CA SER A 143 -0.61 17.98 17.11
C SER A 143 -0.16 17.03 15.98
N ASP A 144 -0.12 15.72 16.24
CA ASP A 144 0.16 14.71 15.23
C ASP A 144 -0.87 14.83 14.09
N LEU A 145 -0.39 14.81 12.86
CA LEU A 145 -1.21 14.92 11.64
C LEU A 145 -1.43 13.56 10.96
N SER A 146 -0.94 12.48 11.54
CA SER A 146 -1.05 11.12 11.00
C SER A 146 -2.52 10.72 10.82
N TRP A 147 -2.84 10.18 9.65
CA TRP A 147 -4.14 9.64 9.31
C TRP A 147 -3.90 8.37 8.49
N HIS A 148 -4.48 7.26 8.95
CA HIS A 148 -4.33 5.93 8.37
C HIS A 148 -5.65 5.38 7.83
N GLY A 149 -6.77 5.97 8.29
CA GLY A 149 -8.10 5.46 8.11
C GLY A 149 -8.25 3.99 8.52
N ASP A 150 -9.13 3.27 7.86
CA ASP A 150 -9.39 1.86 8.17
C ASP A 150 -8.76 0.89 7.15
N VAL A 151 -7.65 1.30 6.52
CA VAL A 151 -6.88 0.49 5.54
C VAL A 151 -6.41 -0.84 6.11
N TYR A 152 -6.11 -0.92 7.41
CA TYR A 152 -5.72 -2.18 8.07
C TYR A 152 -6.74 -3.32 7.85
N LYS A 153 -8.02 -3.01 7.66
CA LYS A 153 -9.07 -4.01 7.38
C LYS A 153 -8.82 -4.76 6.08
N THR A 154 -8.13 -4.16 5.11
CA THR A 154 -7.71 -4.83 3.87
C THR A 154 -6.72 -5.96 4.17
N VAL A 155 -5.82 -5.80 5.14
CA VAL A 155 -4.91 -6.88 5.58
C VAL A 155 -5.67 -8.03 6.24
N PHE A 156 -6.70 -7.70 7.03
CA PHE A 156 -7.58 -8.70 7.65
C PHE A 156 -8.40 -9.45 6.59
N LEU A 157 -8.83 -8.76 5.55
CA LEU A 157 -9.50 -9.37 4.41
C LEU A 157 -8.56 -10.29 3.61
N ILE A 158 -7.31 -9.90 3.39
CA ILE A 158 -6.28 -10.76 2.77
C ILE A 158 -6.05 -12.02 3.62
N HIS A 159 -5.98 -11.86 4.95
CA HIS A 159 -5.80 -12.97 5.88
C HIS A 159 -6.87 -14.05 5.68
N ASP A 160 -8.14 -13.65 5.67
CA ASP A 160 -9.29 -14.56 5.68
C ASP A 160 -9.67 -15.09 4.30
N PHE A 161 -9.56 -14.28 3.24
CA PHE A 161 -10.16 -14.60 1.95
C PHE A 161 -9.16 -14.84 0.82
N TYR A 162 -7.88 -14.45 0.97
CA TYR A 162 -6.87 -14.56 -0.09
C TYR A 162 -5.80 -15.60 0.23
N ALA A 163 -6.16 -16.88 0.12
CA ALA A 163 -5.22 -17.99 0.27
C ALA A 163 -4.10 -18.01 -0.80
N THR A 164 -4.29 -17.28 -1.90
CA THR A 164 -3.31 -17.14 -3.01
C THR A 164 -2.33 -15.99 -2.80
N LEU A 165 -2.52 -15.17 -1.75
CA LEU A 165 -1.65 -14.06 -1.39
C LEU A 165 -0.94 -14.36 -0.07
N ASN A 166 0.35 -14.06 -0.04
CA ASN A 166 1.13 -13.96 1.18
C ASN A 166 1.49 -12.49 1.43
N TYR A 167 1.78 -12.17 2.68
CA TYR A 167 2.05 -10.80 3.07
C TYR A 167 2.83 -10.71 4.38
N LYS A 168 3.51 -9.57 4.55
CA LYS A 168 4.18 -9.15 5.78
C LYS A 168 4.01 -7.65 5.96
N THR A 169 3.58 -7.21 7.14
CA THR A 169 3.59 -5.79 7.49
C THR A 169 4.94 -5.37 8.03
N ILE A 170 5.62 -4.47 7.33
CA ILE A 170 6.95 -3.99 7.69
C ILE A 170 6.83 -2.95 8.80
N VAL A 171 7.56 -3.16 9.89
CA VAL A 171 7.57 -2.27 11.07
C VAL A 171 8.99 -1.93 11.53
N GLY A 172 9.11 -0.99 12.46
CA GLY A 172 10.38 -0.68 13.15
C GLY A 172 11.28 0.34 12.45
N ALA A 173 10.82 0.93 11.34
CA ALA A 173 11.54 1.98 10.64
C ALA A 173 10.72 3.28 10.56
N TRP A 174 9.62 3.25 9.81
CA TRP A 174 8.79 4.42 9.50
C TRP A 174 7.31 4.02 9.46
N ASN A 175 6.49 4.72 8.67
CA ASN A 175 5.08 4.39 8.49
C ASN A 175 4.94 2.91 8.07
N PRO A 176 4.15 2.10 8.80
CA PRO A 176 4.04 0.68 8.48
C PRO A 176 3.34 0.38 7.15
N GLN A 177 4.04 -0.39 6.32
CA GLN A 177 3.61 -0.77 4.97
C GLN A 177 3.47 -2.29 4.88
N THR A 178 2.40 -2.77 4.28
CA THR A 178 2.20 -4.21 4.05
C THR A 178 2.67 -4.59 2.66
N LEU A 179 3.71 -5.42 2.60
CA LEU A 179 4.20 -6.06 1.37
C LEU A 179 3.35 -7.31 1.09
N ILE A 180 2.81 -7.40 -0.12
CA ILE A 180 1.87 -8.43 -0.57
C ILE A 180 2.40 -9.04 -1.86
N TRP A 181 2.37 -10.37 -1.97
CA TRP A 181 2.78 -11.09 -3.18
C TRP A 181 1.96 -12.36 -3.38
N ARG A 182 2.01 -12.92 -4.59
CA ARG A 182 1.38 -14.21 -4.89
C ARG A 182 2.25 -15.34 -4.35
N SER A 183 1.66 -16.22 -3.57
CA SER A 183 2.38 -17.38 -3.03
C SER A 183 1.41 -18.43 -2.53
N ALA A 184 1.80 -19.70 -2.71
CA ALA A 184 1.15 -20.84 -2.05
C ALA A 184 1.66 -21.03 -0.61
N ASN A 185 2.80 -20.45 -0.26
CA ASN A 185 3.45 -20.58 1.04
C ASN A 185 2.89 -19.55 2.03
N GLY A 186 1.60 -19.63 2.32
CA GLY A 186 0.96 -18.64 3.18
C GLY A 186 -0.37 -19.09 3.74
N HIS A 187 -0.63 -20.39 3.78
CA HIS A 187 -1.91 -20.92 4.24
C HIS A 187 -2.24 -20.44 5.65
N ARG A 188 -3.43 -19.86 5.78
CA ARG A 188 -4.00 -19.34 7.01
C ARG A 188 -5.39 -19.92 7.17
N THR A 189 -5.83 -20.09 8.41
CA THR A 189 -7.24 -20.42 8.69
C THR A 189 -8.00 -19.10 8.85
N PRO A 190 -9.14 -18.91 8.18
CA PRO A 190 -9.95 -17.70 8.35
C PRO A 190 -10.31 -17.48 9.82
N ARG A 191 -10.11 -16.27 10.34
CA ARG A 191 -10.39 -15.93 11.75
C ARG A 191 -11.81 -15.40 11.94
N PHE A 192 -12.28 -14.55 11.03
CA PHE A 192 -13.59 -13.92 11.10
C PHE A 192 -14.61 -14.66 10.23
N ASN A 193 -14.15 -15.18 9.09
CA ASN A 193 -14.92 -15.90 8.08
C ASN A 193 -16.21 -15.13 7.68
N SER A 194 -16.12 -13.80 7.64
CA SER A 194 -17.26 -12.91 7.37
C SER A 194 -16.78 -11.52 6.98
N LEU A 195 -17.10 -11.08 5.75
CA LEU A 195 -16.76 -9.74 5.27
C LEU A 195 -17.40 -8.65 6.14
N GLU A 196 -18.66 -8.82 6.56
CA GLU A 196 -19.36 -7.88 7.45
C GLU A 196 -18.62 -7.69 8.78
N LYS A 197 -18.01 -8.76 9.33
CA LYS A 197 -17.27 -8.66 10.59
C LYS A 197 -15.99 -7.86 10.41
N ILE A 198 -15.27 -8.09 9.31
CA ILE A 198 -14.05 -7.36 8.98
C ILE A 198 -14.36 -5.87 8.73
N GLU A 199 -15.42 -5.58 7.98
CA GLU A 199 -15.88 -4.21 7.73
C GLU A 199 -16.19 -3.45 9.02
N ARG A 200 -16.75 -4.14 10.03
CA ARG A 200 -17.14 -3.55 11.32
C ARG A 200 -16.04 -3.50 12.37
N LEU A 201 -14.82 -3.97 12.07
CA LEU A 201 -13.72 -3.87 13.03
C LEU A 201 -13.50 -2.42 13.46
N SER A 202 -13.41 -2.24 14.78
CA SER A 202 -12.99 -1.00 15.41
C SER A 202 -11.48 -0.98 15.60
N TYR A 203 -10.95 0.17 16.03
CA TYR A 203 -9.56 0.27 16.47
C TYR A 203 -9.22 -0.71 17.60
N PHE A 204 -10.16 -1.02 18.49
CA PHE A 204 -9.91 -1.93 19.61
C PHE A 204 -9.84 -3.38 19.13
N ASP A 205 -10.70 -3.79 18.19
CA ASP A 205 -10.57 -5.11 17.55
C ASP A 205 -9.24 -5.25 16.80
N PHE A 206 -8.78 -4.16 16.17
CA PHE A 206 -7.44 -4.10 15.59
C PHE A 206 -6.35 -4.34 16.63
N LEU A 207 -6.44 -3.72 17.82
CA LEU A 207 -5.47 -3.93 18.91
C LEU A 207 -5.43 -5.39 19.38
N GLU A 208 -6.58 -6.06 19.47
CA GLU A 208 -6.71 -7.45 19.91
C GLU A 208 -6.21 -8.46 18.88
N HIS A 209 -6.16 -8.07 17.61
CA HIS A 209 -5.81 -8.94 16.48
C HIS A 209 -4.60 -8.47 15.68
N LYS A 210 -3.69 -7.70 16.29
CA LYS A 210 -2.46 -7.21 15.64
C LYS A 210 -1.58 -8.30 15.04
N ASP A 211 -1.66 -9.52 15.56
CA ASP A 211 -0.90 -10.66 15.06
C ASP A 211 -1.25 -11.01 13.60
N ILE A 212 -2.45 -10.64 13.13
CA ILE A 212 -2.86 -10.78 11.71
C ILE A 212 -1.95 -10.00 10.77
N LEU A 213 -1.37 -8.88 11.20
CA LEU A 213 -0.45 -8.10 10.37
C LEU A 213 0.86 -8.83 10.08
N ARG A 214 1.18 -9.88 10.85
CA ARG A 214 2.39 -10.71 10.68
C ARG A 214 3.63 -9.83 10.55
N THR A 215 3.79 -8.92 11.49
CA THR A 215 4.79 -7.86 11.42
C THR A 215 6.22 -8.41 11.34
N ASP A 216 7.08 -7.78 10.54
CA ASP A 216 8.48 -8.16 10.41
C ASP A 216 9.37 -6.94 10.12
N THR A 217 10.70 -7.13 10.16
CA THR A 217 11.64 -6.10 9.71
C THR A 217 11.62 -5.97 8.19
N GLU A 218 11.99 -4.80 7.65
CA GLU A 218 12.09 -4.57 6.20
C GLU A 218 12.95 -5.65 5.52
N GLN A 219 14.12 -5.93 6.09
CA GLN A 219 15.04 -6.93 5.54
C GLN A 219 14.39 -8.32 5.46
N ARG A 220 13.81 -8.80 6.55
CA ARG A 220 13.21 -10.15 6.60
C ARG A 220 11.98 -10.28 5.72
N ALA A 221 11.11 -9.25 5.69
CA ALA A 221 9.94 -9.24 4.84
C ALA A 221 10.32 -9.33 3.34
N ILE A 222 11.32 -8.54 2.92
CA ILE A 222 11.83 -8.57 1.55
C ILE A 222 12.50 -9.92 1.23
N GLU A 223 13.31 -10.47 2.15
CA GLU A 223 13.96 -11.77 1.97
C GLU A 223 12.93 -12.88 1.73
N VAL A 224 11.94 -13.03 2.62
CA VAL A 224 10.88 -14.04 2.48
C VAL A 224 10.09 -13.85 1.18
N CYS A 225 9.74 -12.60 0.85
CA CYS A 225 9.03 -12.29 -0.38
C CYS A 225 9.81 -12.72 -1.63
N VAL A 226 11.10 -12.38 -1.70
CA VAL A 226 11.95 -12.71 -2.86
C VAL A 226 12.21 -14.22 -2.95
N GLU A 227 12.38 -14.91 -1.82
CA GLU A 227 12.55 -16.37 -1.79
C GLU A 227 11.31 -17.12 -2.31
N GLU A 228 10.11 -16.65 -1.97
CA GLU A 228 8.86 -17.27 -2.40
C GLU A 228 8.47 -16.95 -3.85
N ILE A 229 8.77 -15.74 -4.33
CA ILE A 229 8.53 -15.35 -5.73
C ILE A 229 9.51 -16.06 -6.68
N GLY A 230 10.72 -16.34 -6.19
CA GLY A 230 11.83 -16.84 -7.00
C GLY A 230 12.55 -15.74 -7.78
N PRO A 231 13.79 -16.01 -8.24
CA PRO A 231 14.58 -15.08 -9.05
C PRO A 231 13.99 -14.86 -10.45
#